data_AF-A0A150G663-F1
#
_entry.id   AF-A0A150G663-F1
#
_cell.length_a   1.000
_cell.length_b   1.000
_cell.length_c   1.000
_cell.angle_alpha   90.00
_cell.angle_beta   90.00
_cell.angle_gamma   90.00
#
_symmetry.space_group_name_H-M   'P 1'
#
loop_
_entity.id
_entity.type
_entity.pdbx_description
1 polymer ?
#
loop_
_entity_poly.entity_id
_entity_poly.type
_entity_poly.pdbx_seq_one_letter_code
_entity_poly.pdbx_strand_id
1 'polypeptide(L)'
;MAVPTPGHAATTAARIWIPSIIYRIARFLPRNEVACSLRVVDKAIAAMLQTPEFTTVRLSEPVPHHAFTWRWGRPGAMRDLTRAQRHELVWLTVASGATANLALAARVAGCGLTDEVGYAAGKAGQPGSCALLAELGCDMGRAVEGAAAGGHLALCEELLASEAGDLCSFLSCAFAAAKAGHIHVVEWMGCDLAALHRYAVQFVGPKGEEEGHEAWFEEVEVRVVAAAAGSPTTDWRANLEWLKSRIFS
;
A
#
# COMPACT_ATOMS: atom_id res chain seq x y z
N MET A 1 13.80 -49.41 -41.73
CA MET A 1 13.10 -48.45 -40.83
C MET A 1 14.03 -48.20 -39.65
N ALA A 2 14.60 -47.00 -39.56
CA ALA A 2 15.50 -46.65 -38.46
C ALA A 2 14.66 -46.25 -37.24
N VAL A 3 14.89 -46.91 -36.10
CA VAL A 3 14.32 -46.53 -34.81
C VAL A 3 14.96 -45.21 -34.38
N PRO A 4 14.19 -44.16 -34.04
CA PRO A 4 14.77 -42.92 -33.57
C PRO A 4 15.38 -43.14 -32.19
N THR A 5 16.70 -42.95 -32.07
CA THR A 5 17.40 -42.93 -30.79
C THR A 5 16.88 -41.78 -29.91
N PRO A 6 16.61 -42.02 -28.61
CA PRO A 6 16.20 -40.96 -27.68
C PRO A 6 17.28 -39.86 -27.61
N GLY A 7 16.87 -38.62 -27.80
CA GLY A 7 17.77 -37.48 -27.95
C GLY A 7 18.63 -37.22 -26.71
N HIS A 8 19.95 -37.18 -26.92
CA HIS A 8 20.97 -36.80 -25.93
C HIS A 8 20.78 -35.37 -25.37
N ALA A 9 19.94 -34.54 -26.01
CA ALA A 9 19.65 -33.18 -25.57
C ALA A 9 18.82 -33.12 -24.26
N ALA A 10 17.92 -34.08 -24.02
CA ALA A 10 17.12 -34.13 -22.79
C ALA A 10 17.98 -34.45 -21.55
N THR A 11 19.05 -35.21 -21.74
CA THR A 11 19.93 -35.71 -20.67
C THR A 11 20.91 -34.65 -20.16
N THR A 12 21.23 -33.63 -20.97
CA THR A 12 22.20 -32.59 -20.60
C THR A 12 21.58 -31.48 -19.76
N ALA A 13 20.34 -31.07 -20.07
CA ALA A 13 19.60 -30.10 -19.24
C ALA A 13 19.30 -30.65 -17.84
N ALA A 14 18.93 -31.94 -17.75
CA ALA A 14 18.65 -32.61 -16.48
C ALA A 14 19.86 -32.70 -15.52
N ARG A 15 21.09 -32.53 -16.02
CA ARG A 15 22.32 -32.58 -15.20
C ARG A 15 22.73 -31.23 -14.59
N ILE A 16 22.16 -30.12 -15.07
CA ILE A 16 22.49 -28.77 -14.58
C ILE A 16 21.57 -28.36 -13.41
N TRP A 17 20.32 -28.85 -13.41
CA TRP A 17 19.31 -28.45 -12.44
C TRP A 17 19.16 -29.47 -11.31
N ILE A 18 19.99 -29.33 -10.27
CA ILE A 18 19.90 -30.17 -9.07
C ILE A 18 18.66 -29.76 -8.26
N PRO A 19 17.73 -30.68 -7.95
CA PRO A 19 16.46 -30.32 -7.32
C PRO A 19 16.59 -29.55 -6.00
N SER A 20 17.56 -29.93 -5.18
CA SER A 20 17.83 -29.28 -3.89
C SER A 20 18.35 -27.84 -4.02
N ILE A 21 19.11 -27.53 -5.08
CA ILE A 21 19.59 -26.18 -5.35
C ILE A 21 18.43 -25.30 -5.79
N ILE A 22 17.54 -25.81 -6.65
CA ILE A 22 16.40 -25.05 -7.14
C ILE A 22 15.41 -24.70 -6.04
N TYR A 23 15.15 -25.64 -5.15
CA TYR A 23 14.28 -25.37 -4.01
C TYR A 23 14.90 -24.31 -3.07
N ARG A 24 16.23 -24.31 -2.90
CA ARG A 24 16.92 -23.24 -2.15
C ARG A 24 16.77 -21.89 -2.84
N ILE A 25 17.05 -21.80 -4.14
CA ILE A 25 16.90 -20.56 -4.91
C ILE A 25 15.46 -20.04 -4.79
N ALA A 26 14.46 -20.91 -4.98
CA ALA A 26 13.05 -20.54 -4.90
C ALA A 26 12.66 -19.96 -3.53
N ARG A 27 13.25 -20.44 -2.42
CA ARG A 27 12.98 -19.90 -1.08
C ARG A 27 13.63 -18.53 -0.82
N PHE A 28 14.65 -18.16 -1.58
CA PHE A 28 15.31 -16.85 -1.46
C PHE A 28 14.73 -15.80 -2.41
N LEU A 29 14.03 -16.22 -3.46
CA LEU A 29 13.40 -15.30 -4.40
C LEU A 29 12.03 -14.83 -3.90
N PRO A 30 11.60 -13.60 -4.28
CA PRO A 30 10.21 -13.18 -4.13
C PRO A 30 9.26 -14.19 -4.79
N ARG A 31 8.07 -14.38 -4.21
CA ARG A 31 7.10 -15.39 -4.67
C ARG A 31 6.75 -15.22 -6.15
N ASN A 32 6.53 -13.98 -6.56
CA ASN A 32 6.20 -13.66 -7.95
C ASN A 32 7.39 -13.90 -8.90
N GLU A 33 8.64 -13.73 -8.45
CA GLU A 33 9.81 -14.09 -9.26
C GLU A 33 9.88 -15.60 -9.48
N VAL A 34 9.55 -16.40 -8.46
CA VAL A 34 9.47 -17.84 -8.63
C VAL A 34 8.36 -18.22 -9.62
N ALA A 35 7.17 -17.65 -9.44
CA ALA A 35 5.99 -17.97 -10.24
C ALA A 35 6.14 -17.54 -11.71
N CYS A 36 6.68 -16.35 -11.97
CA CYS A 36 6.71 -15.73 -13.28
C CYS A 36 8.03 -15.90 -14.02
N SER A 37 9.15 -16.08 -13.32
CA SER A 37 10.49 -16.16 -13.91
C SER A 37 11.07 -17.56 -13.77
N LEU A 38 11.29 -18.05 -12.55
CA LEU A 38 12.01 -19.33 -12.33
C LEU A 38 11.24 -20.54 -12.89
N ARG A 39 9.92 -20.61 -12.64
CA ARG A 39 9.10 -21.74 -13.07
C ARG A 39 8.93 -21.87 -14.58
N VAL A 40 9.04 -20.77 -15.32
CA VAL A 40 8.80 -20.78 -16.77
C VAL A 40 10.04 -21.12 -17.59
N VAL A 41 11.21 -21.23 -16.96
CA VAL A 41 12.49 -21.55 -17.63
C VAL A 41 12.53 -22.99 -18.14
N ASP A 42 12.05 -23.95 -17.36
CA ASP A 42 12.12 -25.37 -17.70
C ASP A 42 10.96 -26.20 -17.12
N LYS A 43 10.54 -27.25 -17.85
CA LYS A 43 9.42 -28.11 -17.46
C LYS A 43 9.69 -28.91 -16.17
N ALA A 44 10.93 -29.34 -15.93
CA ALA A 44 11.29 -30.07 -14.71
C ALA A 44 11.25 -29.13 -13.50
N ILE A 45 11.72 -27.89 -13.65
CA ILE A 45 11.60 -26.85 -12.61
C ILE A 45 10.12 -26.56 -12.32
N ALA A 46 9.31 -26.39 -13.37
CA ALA A 46 7.87 -26.18 -13.23
C ALA A 46 7.19 -27.33 -12.47
N ALA A 47 7.62 -28.58 -12.72
CA ALA A 47 7.11 -29.77 -12.05
C ALA A 47 7.53 -29.87 -10.58
N MET A 48 8.74 -29.40 -10.23
CA MET A 48 9.18 -29.36 -8.84
C MET A 48 8.50 -28.28 -8.01
N LEU A 49 8.15 -27.15 -8.62
CA LEU A 49 7.60 -25.96 -7.97
C LEU A 49 6.08 -25.85 -8.19
N GLN A 50 5.34 -26.94 -8.02
CA GLN A 50 3.88 -26.99 -8.24
C GLN A 50 3.04 -26.55 -7.04
N THR A 51 3.66 -26.24 -5.90
CA THR A 51 2.91 -25.85 -4.70
C THR A 51 2.21 -24.49 -4.90
N PRO A 52 1.05 -24.26 -4.24
CA PRO A 52 0.32 -22.99 -4.30
C PRO A 52 1.19 -21.76 -3.98
N GLU A 53 2.20 -21.95 -3.12
CA GLU A 53 3.21 -20.95 -2.76
C GLU A 53 3.98 -20.41 -3.97
N PHE A 54 4.27 -21.26 -4.96
CA PHE A 54 5.05 -20.92 -6.16
C PHE A 54 4.19 -20.83 -7.43
N THR A 55 2.90 -21.18 -7.36
CA THR A 55 1.99 -21.10 -8.51
C THR A 55 1.09 -19.88 -8.49
N THR A 56 0.85 -19.28 -7.33
CA THR A 56 -0.05 -18.13 -7.18
C THR A 56 0.73 -16.83 -7.29
N VAL A 57 0.38 -15.98 -8.27
CA VAL A 57 0.91 -14.61 -8.39
C VAL A 57 0.09 -13.68 -7.50
N ARG A 58 0.78 -12.93 -6.63
CA ARG A 58 0.16 -11.95 -5.72
C ARG A 58 0.42 -10.55 -6.25
N LEU A 59 -0.61 -9.89 -6.80
CA LEU A 59 -0.46 -8.57 -7.41
C LEU A 59 -0.11 -7.47 -6.41
N SER A 60 -0.38 -7.66 -5.11
CA SER A 60 0.03 -6.77 -4.02
C SER A 60 1.52 -6.86 -3.66
N GLU A 61 2.24 -7.81 -4.26
CA GLU A 61 3.70 -7.94 -4.16
C GLU A 61 4.30 -7.60 -5.53
N PRO A 62 5.55 -7.09 -5.62
CA PRO A 62 6.17 -6.79 -6.91
C PRO A 62 6.11 -7.96 -7.89
N VAL A 63 5.50 -7.76 -9.05
CA VAL A 63 5.46 -8.74 -10.15
C VAL A 63 6.55 -8.37 -11.17
N PRO A 64 7.33 -9.33 -11.69
CA PRO A 64 8.31 -9.05 -12.73
C PRO A 64 7.68 -8.33 -13.93
N HIS A 65 8.26 -7.21 -14.36
CA HIS A 65 7.63 -6.31 -15.35
C HIS A 65 7.30 -7.02 -16.67
N HIS A 66 8.16 -7.94 -17.13
CA HIS A 66 7.93 -8.73 -18.34
C HIS A 66 6.68 -9.62 -18.25
N ALA A 67 6.39 -10.19 -17.07
CA ALA A 67 5.23 -11.04 -16.86
C ALA A 67 3.95 -10.23 -16.72
N PHE A 68 4.04 -9.10 -16.01
CA PHE A 68 2.92 -8.17 -15.86
C PHE A 68 2.51 -7.57 -17.23
N THR A 69 3.48 -7.11 -18.03
CA THR A 69 3.24 -6.63 -19.40
C THR A 69 2.68 -7.71 -20.31
N TRP A 70 3.18 -8.95 -20.23
CA TRP A 70 2.66 -10.07 -21.00
C TRP A 70 1.17 -10.33 -20.70
N ARG A 71 0.78 -10.26 -19.43
CA ARG A 71 -0.60 -10.51 -18.98
C ARG A 71 -1.55 -9.36 -19.29
N TRP A 72 -1.14 -8.12 -19.02
CA TRP A 72 -2.05 -6.95 -19.01
C TRP A 72 -1.82 -5.96 -20.16
N GLY A 73 -0.68 -6.01 -20.84
CA GLY A 73 -0.31 -5.06 -21.89
C GLY A 73 -0.89 -5.38 -23.27
N ARG A 74 -1.55 -6.52 -23.45
CA ARG A 74 -2.12 -6.94 -24.75
C ARG A 74 -3.46 -6.25 -25.02
N PRO A 75 -3.75 -5.87 -26.29
CA PRO A 75 -5.08 -5.39 -26.66
C PRO A 75 -6.16 -6.38 -26.26
N GLY A 76 -7.16 -5.91 -25.52
CA GLY A 76 -8.27 -6.73 -25.06
C GLY A 76 -8.02 -7.48 -23.75
N ALA A 77 -6.85 -7.38 -23.10
CA ALA A 77 -6.59 -8.01 -21.80
C ALA A 77 -7.60 -7.61 -20.69
N MET A 78 -8.25 -6.45 -20.86
CA MET A 78 -9.26 -5.93 -19.95
C MET A 78 -10.72 -6.26 -20.33
N ARG A 79 -10.96 -6.89 -21.49
CA ARG A 79 -12.33 -7.11 -22.01
C ARG A 79 -13.17 -8.00 -21.09
N ASP A 80 -12.54 -8.99 -20.49
CA ASP A 80 -13.21 -9.96 -19.63
C ASP A 80 -13.27 -9.49 -18.16
N LEU A 81 -12.71 -8.31 -17.84
CA LEU A 81 -12.72 -7.76 -16.49
C LEU A 81 -13.85 -6.74 -16.31
N THR A 82 -14.59 -6.93 -15.21
CA THR A 82 -15.52 -5.93 -14.72
C THR A 82 -14.80 -4.64 -14.32
N ARG A 83 -15.53 -3.52 -14.21
CA ARG A 83 -14.95 -2.26 -13.71
C ARG A 83 -14.33 -2.44 -12.32
N ALA A 84 -14.99 -3.17 -11.42
CA ALA A 84 -14.49 -3.45 -10.08
C ALA A 84 -13.14 -4.20 -10.10
N GLN A 85 -13.01 -5.25 -10.92
CA GLN A 85 -11.74 -6.00 -11.07
C GLN A 85 -10.62 -5.15 -11.66
N ARG A 86 -10.94 -4.18 -12.53
CA ARG A 86 -9.95 -3.26 -13.10
C ARG A 86 -9.45 -2.26 -12.06
N HIS A 87 -10.33 -1.76 -11.19
CA HIS A 87 -9.92 -0.98 -10.02
C HIS A 87 -9.06 -1.82 -9.07
N GLU A 88 -9.47 -3.07 -8.78
CA GLU A 88 -8.71 -3.98 -7.91
C GLU A 88 -7.29 -4.27 -8.47
N LEU A 89 -7.16 -4.46 -9.79
CA LEU A 89 -5.85 -4.58 -10.44
C LEU A 89 -4.97 -3.36 -10.17
N VAL A 90 -5.51 -2.15 -10.35
CA VAL A 90 -4.76 -0.91 -10.08
C VAL A 90 -4.37 -0.84 -8.61
N TRP A 91 -5.31 -1.09 -7.69
CA TRP A 91 -5.09 -1.03 -6.24
C TRP A 91 -4.03 -2.02 -5.76
N LEU A 92 -4.09 -3.28 -6.21
CA LEU A 92 -3.09 -4.27 -5.86
C LEU A 92 -1.71 -3.87 -6.44
N THR A 93 -1.67 -3.36 -7.66
CA THR A 93 -0.41 -2.90 -8.27
C THR A 93 0.16 -1.68 -7.54
N VAL A 94 -0.68 -0.75 -7.09
CA VAL A 94 -0.28 0.36 -6.21
C VAL A 94 0.37 -0.18 -4.95
N ALA A 95 -0.29 -1.14 -4.29
CA ALA A 95 0.20 -1.74 -3.04
C ALA A 95 1.54 -2.48 -3.21
N SER A 96 1.85 -2.97 -4.40
CA SER A 96 3.12 -3.63 -4.70
C SER A 96 4.33 -2.70 -4.74
N GLY A 97 4.13 -1.39 -4.91
CA GLY A 97 5.23 -0.44 -5.12
C GLY A 97 5.91 -0.52 -6.50
N ALA A 98 5.49 -1.42 -7.39
CA ALA A 98 6.09 -1.59 -8.71
C ALA A 98 5.61 -0.50 -9.70
N THR A 99 6.22 0.68 -9.65
CA THR A 99 5.83 1.88 -10.43
C THR A 99 5.72 1.64 -11.94
N ALA A 100 6.63 0.87 -12.54
CA ALA A 100 6.55 0.52 -13.97
C ALA A 100 5.29 -0.31 -14.31
N ASN A 101 4.87 -1.20 -13.42
CA ASN A 101 3.63 -1.95 -13.57
C ASN A 101 2.41 -1.06 -13.31
N LEU A 102 2.50 -0.17 -12.32
CA LEU A 102 1.44 0.79 -12.01
C LEU A 102 1.17 1.72 -13.19
N ALA A 103 2.20 2.27 -13.82
CA ALA A 103 2.07 3.11 -15.01
C ALA A 103 1.36 2.36 -16.15
N LEU A 104 1.70 1.07 -16.35
CA LEU A 104 0.99 0.24 -17.31
C LEU A 104 -0.47 0.05 -16.90
N ALA A 105 -0.72 -0.37 -15.65
CA ALA A 105 -2.05 -0.66 -15.13
C ALA A 105 -2.98 0.54 -15.24
N ALA A 106 -2.54 1.73 -14.81
CA ALA A 106 -3.29 2.98 -14.93
C ALA A 106 -3.68 3.27 -16.39
N ARG A 107 -2.76 3.05 -17.33
CA ARG A 107 -3.01 3.25 -18.76
C ARG A 107 -4.01 2.24 -19.35
N VAL A 108 -3.90 0.97 -18.98
CA VAL A 108 -4.69 -0.10 -19.62
C VAL A 108 -6.02 -0.39 -18.93
N ALA A 109 -6.15 -0.11 -17.64
CA ALA A 109 -7.34 -0.45 -16.86
C ALA A 109 -8.61 0.29 -17.35
N GLY A 110 -8.45 1.47 -17.96
CA GLY A 110 -9.59 2.25 -18.46
C GLY A 110 -10.58 2.63 -17.35
N CYS A 111 -10.08 2.76 -16.12
CA CYS A 111 -10.78 3.33 -14.97
C CYS A 111 -10.07 4.64 -14.59
N GLY A 112 -10.84 5.64 -14.17
CA GLY A 112 -10.27 6.89 -13.67
C GLY A 112 -9.45 6.64 -12.39
N LEU A 113 -8.37 7.41 -12.24
CA LEU A 113 -7.62 7.49 -10.98
C LEU A 113 -8.41 8.39 -10.03
N THR A 114 -9.07 7.77 -9.06
CA THR A 114 -9.88 8.46 -8.05
C THR A 114 -9.04 8.75 -6.80
N ASP A 115 -9.54 9.62 -5.94
CA ASP A 115 -8.98 9.87 -4.61
C ASP A 115 -8.84 8.59 -3.76
N GLU A 116 -9.69 7.57 -3.98
CA GLU A 116 -9.51 6.27 -3.31
C GLU A 116 -8.25 5.52 -3.76
N VAL A 117 -7.78 5.74 -4.99
CA VAL A 117 -6.48 5.20 -5.45
C VAL A 117 -5.34 5.90 -4.70
N GLY A 118 -5.45 7.22 -4.48
CA GLY A 118 -4.54 7.98 -3.61
C GLY A 118 -4.53 7.46 -2.17
N TYR A 119 -5.72 7.25 -1.57
CA TYR A 119 -5.86 6.63 -0.25
C TYR A 119 -5.19 5.25 -0.19
N ALA A 120 -5.42 4.39 -1.20
CA ALA A 120 -4.82 3.06 -1.24
C ALA A 120 -3.28 3.11 -1.34
N ALA A 121 -2.73 4.07 -2.10
CA ALA A 121 -1.29 4.27 -2.21
C ALA A 121 -0.67 4.70 -0.88
N GLY A 122 -1.30 5.67 -0.21
CA GLY A 122 -0.93 6.09 1.13
C GLY A 122 -0.96 4.92 2.10
N LYS A 123 -2.08 4.19 2.15
CA LYS A 123 -2.28 3.05 3.06
C LYS A 123 -1.32 1.89 2.83
N ALA A 124 -0.81 1.73 1.62
CA ALA A 124 0.22 0.74 1.31
C ALA A 124 1.66 1.22 1.61
N GLY A 125 1.84 2.51 1.92
CA GLY A 125 3.13 3.08 2.28
C GLY A 125 4.12 3.14 1.12
N GLN A 126 3.63 3.35 -0.11
CA GLN A 126 4.45 3.29 -1.32
C GLN A 126 4.71 4.70 -1.89
N PRO A 127 5.77 5.42 -1.46
CA PRO A 127 6.03 6.81 -1.90
C PRO A 127 6.19 6.92 -3.42
N GLY A 128 6.88 5.97 -4.06
CA GLY A 128 7.03 5.94 -5.51
C GLY A 128 5.70 5.76 -6.25
N SER A 129 4.76 4.99 -5.68
CA SER A 129 3.40 4.87 -6.23
C SER A 129 2.62 6.17 -6.07
N CYS A 130 2.72 6.82 -4.90
CA CYS A 130 2.09 8.13 -4.66
C CYS A 130 2.60 9.18 -5.65
N ALA A 131 3.92 9.30 -5.82
CA ALA A 131 4.53 10.26 -6.74
C ALA A 131 4.07 10.03 -8.18
N LEU A 132 4.09 8.78 -8.66
CA LEU A 132 3.62 8.45 -10.00
C LEU A 132 2.12 8.77 -10.20
N LEU A 133 1.28 8.50 -9.19
CA LEU A 133 -0.15 8.82 -9.28
C LEU A 133 -0.38 10.33 -9.35
N ALA A 134 0.37 11.12 -8.57
CA ALA A 134 0.35 12.57 -8.63
C ALA A 134 0.75 13.08 -10.03
N GLU A 135 1.82 12.55 -10.61
CA GLU A 135 2.27 12.87 -11.98
C GLU A 135 1.21 12.53 -13.05
N LEU A 136 0.42 11.47 -12.82
CA LEU A 136 -0.69 11.08 -13.69
C LEU A 136 -1.97 11.91 -13.45
N GLY A 137 -1.93 12.90 -12.55
CA GLY A 137 -3.04 13.79 -12.24
C GLY A 137 -4.09 13.18 -11.30
N CYS A 138 -3.73 12.15 -10.53
CA CYS A 138 -4.58 11.65 -9.45
C CYS A 138 -4.72 12.71 -8.35
N ASP A 139 -5.92 12.85 -7.80
CA ASP A 139 -6.11 13.58 -6.56
C ASP A 139 -5.43 12.82 -5.41
N MET A 140 -4.44 13.45 -4.79
CA MET A 140 -3.64 12.88 -3.72
C MET A 140 -4.06 13.36 -2.32
N GLY A 141 -5.13 14.15 -2.20
CA GLY A 141 -5.56 14.70 -0.90
C GLY A 141 -5.89 13.63 0.14
N ARG A 142 -6.33 12.44 -0.28
CA ARG A 142 -6.60 11.30 0.62
C ARG A 142 -5.40 10.40 0.88
N ALA A 143 -4.25 10.66 0.25
CA ALA A 143 -3.05 9.83 0.43
C ALA A 143 -2.47 9.98 1.84
N VAL A 144 -2.55 11.16 2.45
CA VAL A 144 -2.13 11.37 3.85
C VAL A 144 -3.03 10.58 4.81
N GLU A 145 -4.36 10.63 4.62
CA GLU A 145 -5.33 9.85 5.40
C GLU A 145 -5.03 8.35 5.28
N GLY A 146 -4.73 7.88 4.06
CA GLY A 146 -4.29 6.52 3.79
C GLY A 146 -3.01 6.16 4.54
N ALA A 147 -1.96 6.99 4.41
CA ALA A 147 -0.68 6.78 5.07
C ALA A 147 -0.83 6.69 6.59
N ALA A 148 -1.69 7.53 7.17
CA ALA A 148 -2.02 7.50 8.58
C ALA A 148 -2.73 6.19 8.97
N ALA A 149 -3.72 5.77 8.17
CA ALA A 149 -4.42 4.50 8.34
C ALA A 149 -3.54 3.25 8.16
N GLY A 150 -2.41 3.38 7.45
CA GLY A 150 -1.40 2.33 7.29
C GLY A 150 -0.22 2.43 8.27
N GLY A 151 -0.17 3.49 9.09
CA GLY A 151 0.90 3.70 10.07
C GLY A 151 2.22 4.18 9.45
N HIS A 152 2.19 4.73 8.25
CA HIS A 152 3.38 5.15 7.49
C HIS A 152 3.78 6.58 7.81
N LEU A 153 4.28 6.81 9.04
CA LEU A 153 4.63 8.14 9.55
C LEU A 153 5.53 8.96 8.60
N ALA A 154 6.61 8.37 8.09
CA ALA A 154 7.52 9.07 7.17
C ALA A 154 6.83 9.53 5.88
N LEU A 155 5.85 8.76 5.39
CA LEU A 155 5.06 9.15 4.22
C LEU A 155 4.05 10.25 4.57
N CYS A 156 3.46 10.23 5.76
CA CYS A 156 2.63 11.33 6.25
C CYS A 156 3.44 12.65 6.29
N GLU A 157 4.64 12.62 6.86
CA GLU A 157 5.56 13.77 6.93
C GLU A 157 5.91 14.29 5.54
N GLU A 158 6.28 13.41 4.62
CA GLU A 158 6.64 13.78 3.24
C GLU A 158 5.47 14.44 2.50
N LEU A 159 4.28 13.83 2.56
CA LEU A 159 3.11 14.33 1.85
C LEU A 159 2.64 15.67 2.44
N LEU A 160 2.61 15.81 3.77
CA LEU A 160 2.23 17.05 4.46
C LEU A 160 3.27 18.18 4.35
N ALA A 161 4.52 17.87 3.99
CA ALA A 161 5.51 18.89 3.66
C ALA A 161 5.32 19.45 2.23
N SER A 162 4.71 18.66 1.33
CA SER A 162 4.53 19.03 -0.08
C SER A 162 3.22 19.79 -0.36
N GLU A 163 2.17 19.50 0.42
CA GLU A 163 0.93 20.28 0.46
C GLU A 163 0.95 21.10 1.76
N ALA A 164 0.81 22.43 1.71
CA ALA A 164 0.61 23.21 2.93
C ALA A 164 -0.71 22.74 3.59
N GLY A 165 -0.60 21.78 4.51
CA GLY A 165 -1.69 20.91 4.92
C GLY A 165 -2.89 21.68 5.48
N ASP A 166 -4.06 21.37 4.97
CA ASP A 166 -5.33 21.82 5.52
C ASP A 166 -5.55 21.19 6.91
N LEU A 167 -6.10 21.95 7.86
CA LEU A 167 -6.42 21.49 9.22
C LEU A 167 -7.40 20.31 9.20
N CYS A 168 -8.30 20.26 8.20
CA CYS A 168 -9.22 19.15 7.98
C CYS A 168 -8.50 17.83 7.63
N SER A 169 -7.34 17.91 6.97
CA SER A 169 -6.50 16.74 6.67
C SER A 169 -5.89 16.16 7.94
N PHE A 170 -5.43 16.99 8.88
CA PHE A 170 -4.85 16.50 10.14
C PHE A 170 -5.85 15.70 10.99
N LEU A 171 -7.09 16.17 11.11
CA LEU A 171 -8.12 15.48 11.89
C LEU A 171 -8.50 14.12 11.32
N SER A 172 -8.76 14.08 10.01
CA SER A 172 -9.12 12.83 9.33
C SER A 172 -8.00 11.80 9.44
N CYS A 173 -6.74 12.23 9.34
CA CYS A 173 -5.58 11.39 9.53
C CYS A 173 -5.44 10.86 10.96
N ALA A 174 -5.60 11.71 11.99
CA ALA A 174 -5.53 11.29 13.38
C ALA A 174 -6.60 10.24 13.72
N PHE A 175 -7.83 10.46 13.24
CA PHE A 175 -8.91 9.49 13.38
C PHE A 175 -8.60 8.16 12.68
N ALA A 176 -8.10 8.22 11.44
CA ALA A 176 -7.77 7.05 10.66
C ALA A 176 -6.64 6.22 11.30
N ALA A 177 -5.58 6.88 11.79
CA ALA A 177 -4.49 6.27 12.53
C ALA A 177 -4.97 5.64 13.85
N ALA A 178 -5.79 6.35 14.63
CA ALA A 178 -6.33 5.85 15.90
C ALA A 178 -7.22 4.63 15.69
N LYS A 179 -8.13 4.68 14.71
CA LYS A 179 -8.98 3.55 14.32
C LYS A 179 -8.15 2.34 13.88
N ALA A 180 -7.03 2.58 13.19
CA ALA A 180 -6.11 1.53 12.76
C ALA A 180 -5.10 1.10 13.84
N GLY A 181 -5.08 1.74 15.02
CA GLY A 181 -4.19 1.41 16.13
C GLY A 181 -2.75 1.94 15.96
N HIS A 182 -2.51 2.90 15.07
CA HIS A 182 -1.18 3.45 14.78
C HIS A 182 -0.85 4.65 15.69
N ILE A 183 -0.58 4.35 16.96
CA ILE A 183 -0.42 5.37 18.01
C ILE A 183 0.79 6.29 17.78
N HIS A 184 1.87 5.81 17.17
CA HIS A 184 3.01 6.65 16.82
C HIS A 184 2.65 7.75 15.80
N VAL A 185 1.70 7.48 14.90
CA VAL A 185 1.18 8.50 13.98
C VAL A 185 0.24 9.46 14.72
N VAL A 186 -0.61 8.95 15.61
CA VAL A 186 -1.50 9.79 16.45
C VAL A 186 -0.69 10.72 17.35
N GLU A 187 0.40 10.23 17.96
CA GLU A 187 1.30 11.02 18.79
C GLU A 187 1.93 12.16 18.01
N TRP A 188 2.47 11.85 16.83
CA TRP A 188 3.06 12.83 15.93
C TRP A 188 2.04 13.90 15.52
N MET A 189 0.83 13.50 15.13
CA MET A 189 -0.24 14.44 14.78
C MET A 189 -0.73 15.25 15.97
N GLY A 190 -0.72 14.70 17.19
CA GLY A 190 -1.09 15.40 18.42
C GLY A 190 -0.09 16.49 18.80
N CYS A 191 1.21 16.23 18.62
CA CYS A 191 2.25 17.25 18.77
C CYS A 191 2.04 18.43 17.79
N ASP A 192 1.65 18.11 16.55
CA ASP A 192 1.42 19.11 15.51
C ASP A 192 0.08 19.85 15.72
N LEU A 193 -0.98 19.16 16.16
CA LEU A 193 -2.26 19.77 16.58
C LEU A 193 -2.06 20.74 17.74
N ALA A 194 -1.23 20.39 18.74
CA ALA A 194 -0.90 21.30 19.83
C ALA A 194 -0.07 22.50 19.37
N ALA A 195 0.82 22.32 18.38
CA ALA A 195 1.56 23.41 17.75
C ALA A 195 0.65 24.32 16.91
N LEU A 196 -0.28 23.74 16.15
CA LEU A 196 -1.29 24.43 15.34
C LEU A 196 -2.29 25.17 16.23
N HIS A 197 -2.69 24.60 17.37
CA HIS A 197 -3.52 25.28 18.36
C HIS A 197 -2.80 26.53 18.89
N ARG A 198 -1.53 26.40 19.32
CA ARG A 198 -0.71 27.55 19.75
C ARG A 198 -0.55 28.59 18.64
N TYR A 199 -0.38 28.17 17.39
CA TYR A 199 -0.25 29.06 16.24
C TYR A 199 -1.57 29.79 15.93
N ALA A 200 -2.71 29.10 15.95
CA ALA A 200 -4.03 29.68 15.72
C ALA A 200 -4.37 30.75 16.77
N VAL A 201 -4.11 30.46 18.05
CA VAL A 201 -4.28 31.40 19.17
C VAL A 201 -3.36 32.62 19.05
N GLN A 202 -2.16 32.46 18.46
CA GLN A 202 -1.18 33.54 18.32
C GLN A 202 -1.47 34.49 17.13
N PHE A 203 -2.03 33.98 16.03
CA PHE A 203 -2.21 34.74 14.78
C PHE A 203 -3.65 35.20 14.52
N VAL A 204 -4.64 34.52 15.09
CA VAL A 204 -6.04 34.97 15.09
C VAL A 204 -6.28 35.64 16.45
N GLY A 205 -6.19 36.96 16.51
CA GLY A 205 -6.24 37.70 17.78
C GLY A 205 -7.50 37.44 18.62
N PRO A 206 -7.54 37.91 19.89
CA PRO A 206 -8.49 37.53 20.96
C PRO A 206 -9.95 38.03 20.77
N LYS A 207 -10.40 38.19 19.52
CA LYS A 207 -11.75 38.62 19.16
C LYS A 207 -12.52 37.59 18.30
N GLY A 208 -11.95 36.42 18.05
CA GLY A 208 -12.65 35.29 17.43
C GLY A 208 -12.77 34.14 18.43
N GLU A 209 -13.93 34.02 19.07
CA GLU A 209 -14.49 32.79 19.66
C GLU A 209 -13.51 31.80 20.32
N GLU A 210 -12.82 32.19 21.41
CA GLU A 210 -11.99 31.26 22.21
C GLU A 210 -12.79 30.04 22.69
N GLU A 211 -14.07 30.21 23.05
CA GLU A 211 -14.96 29.11 23.48
C GLU A 211 -15.24 28.07 22.38
N GLY A 212 -15.23 28.47 21.10
CA GLY A 212 -15.51 27.56 19.98
C GLY A 212 -14.33 26.66 19.65
N HIS A 213 -13.10 27.13 19.90
CA HIS A 213 -11.88 26.40 19.60
C HIS A 213 -11.61 25.31 20.64
N GLU A 214 -11.71 25.62 21.94
CA GLU A 214 -11.53 24.63 23.00
C GLU A 214 -12.57 23.49 22.90
N ALA A 215 -13.83 23.83 22.69
CA ALA A 215 -14.90 22.84 22.52
C ALA A 215 -14.68 21.93 21.29
N TRP A 216 -14.16 22.49 20.20
CA TRP A 216 -13.84 21.73 19.00
C TRP A 216 -12.64 20.79 19.20
N PHE A 217 -11.61 21.21 19.94
CA PHE A 217 -10.48 20.35 20.29
C PHE A 217 -10.90 19.19 21.21
N GLU A 218 -11.74 19.46 22.22
CA GLU A 218 -12.27 18.42 23.10
C GLU A 218 -13.11 17.39 22.31
N GLU A 219 -13.94 17.85 21.36
CA GLU A 219 -14.70 16.95 20.48
C GLU A 219 -13.79 16.07 19.62
N VAL A 220 -12.70 16.64 19.10
CA VAL A 220 -11.69 15.90 18.32
C VAL A 220 -11.03 14.81 19.18
N GLU A 221 -10.59 15.15 20.38
CA GLU A 221 -9.96 14.21 21.31
C GLU A 221 -10.91 13.06 21.67
N VAL A 222 -12.17 13.38 21.98
CA VAL A 222 -13.21 12.37 22.25
C VAL A 222 -13.40 11.44 21.05
N ARG A 223 -13.44 11.98 19.82
CA ARG A 223 -13.59 11.17 18.61
C ARG A 223 -12.37 10.28 18.33
N VAL A 224 -11.16 10.75 18.59
CA VAL A 224 -9.92 9.96 18.46
C VAL A 224 -9.89 8.82 19.49
N VAL A 225 -10.28 9.10 20.74
CA VAL A 225 -10.40 8.08 21.80
C VAL A 225 -11.46 7.04 21.44
N ALA A 226 -12.63 7.47 20.96
CA ALA A 226 -13.68 6.56 20.51
C ALA A 226 -13.24 5.68 19.33
N ALA A 227 -12.47 6.24 18.40
CA ALA A 227 -11.90 5.51 17.27
C ALA A 227 -10.93 4.43 17.74
N ALA A 228 -10.02 4.76 18.67
CA ALA A 228 -9.08 3.81 19.25
C ALA A 228 -9.80 2.69 20.02
N ALA A 229 -10.87 3.01 20.76
CA ALA A 229 -11.68 2.02 21.47
C ALA A 229 -12.39 1.03 20.52
N GLY A 230 -12.72 1.46 19.30
CA GLY A 230 -13.31 0.62 18.26
C GLY A 230 -12.28 -0.09 17.36
N SER A 231 -10.98 0.01 17.65
CA SER A 231 -9.94 -0.55 16.80
C SER A 231 -9.97 -2.08 16.79
N PRO A 232 -9.84 -2.74 15.62
CA PRO A 232 -9.81 -4.19 15.51
C PRO A 232 -8.46 -4.81 15.90
N THR A 233 -7.45 -4.01 16.25
CA THR A 233 -6.10 -4.51 16.56
C THR A 233 -6.06 -5.21 17.92
N THR A 234 -5.15 -6.16 18.12
CA THR A 234 -5.10 -6.95 19.37
C THR A 234 -4.67 -6.14 20.60
N ASP A 235 -3.99 -5.03 20.37
CA ASP A 235 -3.42 -4.08 21.32
C ASP A 235 -4.31 -2.86 21.58
N TRP A 236 -5.53 -2.82 21.03
CA TRP A 236 -6.44 -1.67 21.12
C TRP A 236 -6.65 -1.14 22.55
N ARG A 237 -6.68 -2.02 23.57
CA ARG A 237 -6.83 -1.60 24.99
C ARG A 237 -5.61 -0.85 25.50
N ALA A 238 -4.41 -1.33 25.20
CA ALA A 238 -3.17 -0.67 25.63
C ALA A 238 -3.04 0.70 24.95
N ASN A 239 -3.39 0.75 23.67
CA ASN A 239 -3.40 1.97 22.86
C ASN A 239 -4.44 2.98 23.39
N LEU A 240 -5.62 2.52 23.79
CA LEU A 240 -6.66 3.35 24.39
C LEU A 240 -6.23 3.93 25.74
N GLU A 241 -5.65 3.12 26.62
CA GLU A 241 -5.18 3.59 27.93
C GLU A 241 -4.01 4.58 27.79
N TRP A 242 -3.10 4.34 26.84
CA TRP A 242 -2.06 5.31 26.48
C TRP A 242 -2.66 6.64 26.03
N LEU A 243 -3.68 6.60 25.14
CA LEU A 243 -4.33 7.82 24.63
C LEU A 243 -5.03 8.59 25.76
N LYS A 244 -5.80 7.90 26.60
CA LYS A 244 -6.45 8.51 27.76
C LYS A 244 -5.45 9.16 28.71
N SER A 245 -4.30 8.52 28.94
CA SER A 245 -3.25 9.07 29.82
C SER A 245 -2.61 10.35 29.27
N ARG A 246 -2.68 10.59 27.96
CA ARG A 246 -2.11 11.78 27.31
C ARG A 246 -3.13 12.90 27.14
N ILE A 247 -4.39 12.54 26.95
CA ILE A 247 -5.51 13.47 26.68
C ILE A 247 -6.17 13.97 27.97
N PHE A 248 -6.39 13.07 28.94
CA PHE A 248 -7.13 13.37 30.17
C PHE A 248 -6.23 13.50 31.42
N SER A 249 -4.93 13.77 31.25
CA SER A 249 -3.97 14.00 32.34
C SER A 249 -3.54 15.46 32.40
#